data_AF-A0AAW2XQP6-F1
#
_entry.id   AF-A0AAW2XQP6-F1
#
_cell.length_a   1.000
_cell.length_b   1.000
_cell.length_c   1.000
_cell.angle_alpha   90.00
_cell.angle_beta   90.00
_cell.angle_gamma   90.00
#
_symmetry.space_group_name_H-M   'P 1'
#
loop_
_entity.id
_entity.type
_entity.pdbx_description
1 polymer ?
#
loop_
_entity_poly.entity_id
_entity_poly.type
_entity_poly.pdbx_seq_one_letter_code
_entity_poly.pdbx_strand_id
1 'polypeptide(L)'
;MKHMNPTNIELATTFADCSLHFGGPLDASMFLLRAGETTGLPGFEEVIPGVYFGSRNSLDKASGLVKKGTLRPQDFRFFMGYAGWQLDQLREEIESDYWYVAACSANLISGASQSSSSDGLWEEILQLMEDSTRN
;
A
#
# COMPACT_ATOMS: atom_id res chain seq x y z
N MET A 1 12.13 32.97 -4.53
CA MET A 1 11.38 31.85 -5.11
C MET A 1 12.35 30.71 -5.32
N LYS A 2 12.27 29.63 -4.50
CA LYS A 2 13.17 28.47 -4.63
C LYS A 2 12.89 27.79 -5.97
N HIS A 3 13.93 27.53 -6.76
CA HIS A 3 13.84 26.75 -7.98
C HIS A 3 13.24 25.37 -7.65
N MET A 4 11.99 25.16 -8.02
CA MET A 4 11.33 23.86 -7.91
C MET A 4 11.78 23.02 -9.10
N ASN A 5 12.40 21.87 -8.82
CA ASN A 5 12.94 20.99 -9.88
C ASN A 5 11.81 20.54 -10.82
N PRO A 6 11.99 20.58 -12.15
CA PRO A 6 10.96 20.18 -13.12
C PRO A 6 10.45 18.75 -12.90
N THR A 7 11.33 17.83 -12.50
CA THR A 7 11.00 16.46 -12.12
C THR A 7 9.98 16.40 -10.98
N ASN A 8 10.03 17.34 -10.03
CA ASN A 8 9.11 17.40 -8.90
C ASN A 8 7.69 17.81 -9.34
N ILE A 9 7.59 18.71 -10.33
CA ILE A 9 6.31 19.14 -10.92
C ILE A 9 5.67 17.99 -11.69
N GLU A 10 6.44 17.23 -12.47
CA GLU A 10 5.91 16.08 -13.22
C GLU A 10 5.46 14.92 -12.32
N LEU A 11 6.16 14.68 -11.22
CA LEU A 11 5.73 13.70 -10.21
C LEU A 11 4.43 14.15 -9.54
N ALA A 12 4.34 15.44 -9.19
CA ALA A 12 3.15 16.02 -8.58
C ALA A 12 1.93 15.93 -9.50
N THR A 13 2.08 16.08 -10.81
CA THR A 13 0.97 15.92 -11.75
C THR A 13 0.61 14.47 -12.03
N THR A 14 1.58 13.55 -12.05
CA THR A 14 1.33 12.12 -12.35
C THR A 14 0.42 11.46 -11.31
N PHE A 15 0.59 11.82 -10.03
CA PHE A 15 -0.12 11.20 -8.90
C PHE A 15 -1.03 12.19 -8.16
N ALA A 16 -1.41 13.30 -8.81
CA ALA A 16 -2.16 14.40 -8.18
C ALA A 16 -3.50 13.94 -7.56
N ASP A 17 -4.15 12.97 -8.21
CA ASP A 17 -5.47 12.46 -7.81
C ASP A 17 -5.38 11.24 -6.87
N CYS A 18 -4.16 10.80 -6.52
CA CYS A 18 -3.98 9.65 -5.63
C CYS A 18 -4.22 10.05 -4.16
N SER A 19 -4.98 9.22 -3.45
CA SER A 19 -5.18 9.40 -2.01
C SER A 19 -3.89 9.14 -1.22
N LEU A 20 -3.67 9.96 -0.19
CA LEU A 20 -2.61 9.79 0.78
C LEU A 20 -3.20 9.23 2.08
N HIS A 21 -2.72 8.06 2.49
CA HIS A 21 -3.14 7.38 3.70
C HIS A 21 -2.13 7.62 4.83
N PHE A 22 -2.59 7.54 6.08
CA PHE A 22 -1.70 7.52 7.24
C PHE A 22 -1.29 6.07 7.51
N GLY A 23 -0.01 5.75 7.33
CA GLY A 23 0.54 4.41 7.56
C GLY A 23 1.03 4.18 8.99
N GLY A 24 1.32 5.26 9.73
CA GLY A 24 1.67 5.19 11.14
C GLY A 24 2.57 6.33 11.61
N PRO A 25 2.97 6.32 12.89
CA PRO A 25 3.60 7.47 13.55
C PRO A 25 5.07 7.69 13.18
N LEU A 26 5.76 6.68 12.63
CA LEU A 26 7.17 6.82 12.25
C LEU A 26 7.30 7.46 10.87
N ASP A 27 8.19 8.46 10.74
CA ASP A 27 8.34 9.24 9.50
C ASP A 27 8.91 8.39 8.36
N ALA A 28 8.15 8.31 7.26
CA ALA A 28 8.57 7.75 5.98
C ALA A 28 7.61 8.20 4.88
N SER A 29 8.04 8.08 3.63
CA SER A 29 7.16 8.19 2.47
C SER A 29 7.27 6.93 1.63
N MET A 30 6.18 6.18 1.55
CA MET A 30 6.11 4.90 0.86
C MET A 30 4.84 4.78 0.05
N PHE A 31 4.82 3.78 -0.82
CA PHE A 31 3.63 3.40 -1.55
C PHE A 31 3.59 1.89 -1.75
N LEU A 32 2.37 1.39 -1.85
CA LEU A 32 2.10 0.06 -2.39
C LEU A 32 1.64 0.22 -3.83
N LEU A 33 2.08 -0.67 -4.69
CA LEU A 33 1.58 -0.75 -6.05
C LEU A 33 1.00 -2.14 -6.29
N ARG A 34 -0.12 -2.18 -7.01
CA ARG A 34 -0.72 -3.41 -7.48
C ARG A 34 -0.27 -3.66 -8.91
N ALA A 35 0.35 -4.80 -9.14
CA ALA A 35 0.71 -5.24 -10.49
C ALA A 35 0.01 -6.57 -10.72
N GLY A 36 -1.11 -6.54 -11.46
CA GLY A 36 -2.00 -7.70 -11.65
C GLY A 36 -1.27 -8.91 -12.24
N GLU A 37 -1.26 -9.04 -13.57
CA GLU A 37 -0.49 -10.09 -14.26
C GLU A 37 0.97 -9.68 -14.52
N THR A 38 1.31 -8.42 -14.25
CA THR A 38 2.65 -7.87 -14.44
C THR A 38 3.57 -8.33 -13.31
N THR A 39 4.20 -9.49 -13.48
CA THR A 39 5.15 -10.05 -12.53
C THR A 39 6.55 -9.45 -12.68
N GLY A 40 7.27 -9.29 -11.56
CA GLY A 40 8.72 -9.04 -11.60
C GLY A 40 9.09 -7.61 -11.99
N LEU A 41 8.45 -6.61 -11.38
CA LEU A 41 8.76 -5.19 -11.60
C LEU A 41 10.15 -4.84 -11.01
N PRO A 42 11.17 -4.61 -11.85
CA PRO A 42 12.54 -4.43 -11.38
C PRO A 42 12.68 -3.12 -10.59
N GLY A 43 13.15 -3.25 -9.34
CA GLY A 43 13.31 -2.12 -8.42
C GLY A 43 12.14 -1.89 -7.46
N PHE A 44 11.18 -2.81 -7.43
CA PHE A 44 10.16 -2.91 -6.40
C PHE A 44 10.24 -4.28 -5.73
N GLU A 45 9.93 -4.33 -4.44
CA GLU A 45 9.97 -5.56 -3.65
C GLU A 45 8.55 -6.13 -3.56
N GLU A 46 8.37 -7.40 -3.93
CA GLU A 46 7.07 -8.07 -3.79
C GLU A 46 6.87 -8.48 -2.33
N VAL A 47 5.83 -7.94 -1.68
CA VAL A 47 5.52 -8.21 -0.27
C VAL A 47 4.50 -9.33 -0.11
N ILE A 48 3.52 -9.38 -1.02
CA ILE A 48 2.58 -10.49 -1.22
C ILE A 48 2.32 -10.62 -2.72
N PRO A 49 1.85 -11.78 -3.23
CA PRO A 49 1.61 -11.98 -4.65
C PRO A 49 0.77 -10.86 -5.28
N GLY A 50 1.36 -10.14 -6.25
CA GLY A 50 0.71 -9.04 -6.97
C GLY A 50 0.70 -7.68 -6.26
N VAL A 51 1.33 -7.56 -5.09
CA VAL A 51 1.52 -6.30 -4.36
C VAL A 51 3.00 -6.06 -4.11
N TYR A 52 3.46 -4.89 -4.53
CA TYR A 52 4.85 -4.50 -4.41
C TYR A 52 5.00 -3.23 -3.58
N PHE A 53 6.09 -3.16 -2.84
CA PHE A 53 6.50 -2.03 -2.04
C PHE A 53 7.43 -1.11 -2.81
N GLY A 54 7.19 0.20 -2.66
CA GLY A 54 8.05 1.25 -3.14
C GLY A 54 8.27 2.34 -2.10
N SER A 55 9.46 2.92 -2.09
CA SER A 55 9.79 4.10 -1.30
C SER A 55 9.93 5.32 -2.18
N ARG A 56 10.09 6.50 -1.57
CA ARG A 56 10.38 7.75 -2.27
C ARG A 56 11.49 7.62 -3.34
N ASN A 57 12.52 6.82 -3.09
CA ASN A 57 13.64 6.62 -4.03
C ASN A 57 13.25 5.90 -5.32
N SER A 58 12.11 5.20 -5.31
CA SER A 58 11.57 4.47 -6.46
C SER A 58 10.45 5.23 -7.19
N LEU A 59 10.10 6.44 -6.73
CA LEU A 59 8.97 7.21 -7.26
C LEU A 59 9.18 7.64 -8.72
N ASP A 60 10.41 7.98 -9.11
CA ASP A 60 10.75 8.30 -10.51
C ASP A 60 10.51 7.10 -11.44
N LYS A 61 10.85 5.88 -10.98
CA LYS A 61 10.60 4.64 -11.73
C LYS A 61 9.09 4.39 -11.85
N ALA A 62 8.35 4.59 -10.77
CA ALA A 62 6.89 4.46 -10.74
C ALA A 62 6.23 5.42 -11.74
N SER A 63 6.60 6.70 -11.73
CA SER A 63 6.10 7.67 -12.72
C SER A 63 6.45 7.27 -14.15
N GLY A 64 7.65 6.74 -14.39
CA GLY A 64 8.04 6.20 -15.68
C GLY A 64 7.15 5.06 -16.17
N LEU A 65 6.72 4.15 -15.28
CA LEU A 65 5.79 3.06 -15.62
C LEU A 65 4.39 3.57 -15.93
N VAL A 66 3.93 4.61 -15.21
CA VAL A 66 2.65 5.26 -15.48
C VAL A 66 2.65 5.96 -16.83
N LYS A 67 3.70 6.72 -17.14
CA LYS A 67 3.84 7.42 -18.43
C LYS A 67 3.91 6.47 -19.63
N LYS A 68 4.46 5.28 -19.43
CA LYS A 68 4.49 4.21 -20.45
C LYS A 68 3.15 3.48 -20.60
N GLY A 69 2.16 3.76 -19.74
CA GLY A 69 0.87 3.08 -19.72
C GLY A 69 0.94 1.64 -19.20
N THR A 70 2.06 1.23 -18.59
CA THR A 70 2.21 -0.11 -18.01
C THR A 70 1.43 -0.25 -16.70
N LEU A 71 1.37 0.82 -15.92
CA LEU A 71 0.56 0.94 -14.71
C LEU A 71 -0.26 2.22 -14.80
N ARG A 72 -1.34 2.30 -14.02
CA ARG A 72 -2.15 3.51 -13.90
C ARG A 72 -1.88 4.16 -12.53
N PRO A 73 -2.08 5.48 -12.38
CA PRO A 73 -1.96 6.13 -11.07
C PRO A 73 -2.82 5.47 -9.99
N GLN A 74 -4.00 4.95 -10.36
CA GLN A 74 -4.93 4.28 -9.44
C GLN A 74 -4.42 2.92 -8.93
N ASP A 75 -3.40 2.34 -9.57
CA ASP A 75 -2.78 1.11 -9.11
C ASP A 75 -1.79 1.37 -7.95
N PHE A 76 -1.57 2.64 -7.58
CA PHE A 76 -0.70 3.07 -6.47
C PHE A 76 -1.52 3.55 -5.28
N ARG A 77 -1.06 3.20 -4.07
CA ARG A 77 -1.55 3.73 -2.80
C ARG A 77 -0.41 4.32 -2.02
N PHE A 78 -0.52 5.59 -1.65
CA PHE A 78 0.53 6.32 -0.94
C PHE A 78 0.27 6.33 0.55
N PHE A 79 1.34 6.14 1.33
CA PHE A 79 1.29 6.16 2.79
C PHE A 79 2.32 7.16 3.33
N MET A 80 1.83 7.99 4.26
CA MET A 80 2.67 8.81 5.12
C MET A 80 2.94 8.04 6.42
N GLY A 81 4.22 7.75 6.64
CA GLY A 81 4.71 7.01 7.78
C GLY A 81 4.36 5.53 7.80
N TYR A 82 4.80 4.85 8.84
CA TYR A 82 4.53 3.43 9.10
C TYR A 82 4.43 3.13 10.60
N ALA A 83 3.74 2.03 10.90
CA ALA A 83 3.84 1.37 12.20
C ALA A 83 5.11 0.51 12.23
N GLY A 84 5.92 0.69 13.26
CA GLY A 84 7.13 -0.09 13.49
C GLY A 84 7.09 -0.67 14.89
N TRP A 85 7.62 -1.88 15.01
CA TRP A 85 7.72 -2.60 16.26
C TRP A 85 9.18 -2.77 16.63
N GLN A 86 9.46 -2.77 17.93
CA GLN A 86 10.74 -3.25 18.44
C GLN A 86 10.83 -4.77 18.26
N LEU A 87 12.04 -5.30 18.48
CA LEU A 87 12.25 -6.75 18.49
C LEU A 87 11.25 -7.41 19.46
N ASP A 88 10.58 -8.46 19.00
CA ASP A 88 9.58 -9.26 19.70
C ASP A 88 8.28 -8.55 20.11
N GLN A 89 8.21 -7.22 20.09
CA GLN A 89 7.01 -6.46 20.49
C GLN A 89 5.74 -6.90 19.76
N LEU A 90 5.76 -7.02 18.42
CA LEU A 90 4.58 -7.45 17.67
C LEU A 90 4.10 -8.85 18.09
N ARG A 91 5.03 -9.75 18.39
CA ARG A 91 4.72 -11.12 18.83
C ARG A 91 4.05 -11.10 20.20
N GLU A 92 4.61 -10.35 21.14
CA GLU A 92 4.04 -10.18 22.47
C GLU A 92 2.65 -9.53 22.43
N GLU A 93 2.44 -8.54 21.55
CA GLU A 93 1.14 -7.90 21.36
C GLU A 93 0.10 -8.88 20.78
N ILE A 94 0.49 -9.77 19.86
CA ILE A 94 -0.37 -10.84 19.35
C ILE A 94 -0.69 -11.85 20.46
N GLU A 95 0.31 -12.28 21.23
CA GLU A 95 0.13 -13.22 22.36
C GLU A 95 -0.72 -12.63 23.50
N SER A 96 -0.78 -11.30 23.59
CA SER A 96 -1.58 -10.55 24.58
C SER A 96 -2.97 -10.15 24.05
N ASP A 97 -3.42 -10.74 22.94
CA ASP A 97 -4.72 -10.48 22.30
C ASP A 97 -4.95 -9.00 21.88
N TYR A 98 -3.89 -8.23 21.64
CA TYR A 98 -4.02 -6.86 21.11
C TYR A 98 -4.23 -6.82 19.58
N TRP A 99 -3.84 -7.89 18.87
CA TRP A 99 -3.99 -7.99 17.43
C TRP A 99 -4.66 -9.29 17.00
N TYR A 100 -5.58 -9.18 16.05
CA TYR A 100 -6.07 -10.31 15.27
C TYR A 100 -5.25 -10.45 13.98
N VAL A 101 -4.75 -11.65 13.72
CA VAL A 101 -3.96 -11.94 12.51
C VAL A 101 -4.87 -12.53 11.43
N ALA A 102 -4.96 -11.85 10.30
CA ALA A 102 -5.73 -12.29 9.13
C ALA A 102 -4.82 -12.53 7.93
N ALA A 103 -5.16 -13.53 7.11
CA ALA A 103 -4.52 -13.72 5.82
C ALA A 103 -4.90 -12.56 4.87
N CYS A 104 -3.92 -12.06 4.11
CA CYS A 104 -4.10 -10.89 3.26
C CYS A 104 -3.96 -11.25 1.77
N SER A 105 -4.66 -10.51 0.90
CA SER A 105 -4.57 -10.65 -0.55
C SER A 105 -4.57 -9.28 -1.25
N ALA A 106 -4.07 -9.24 -2.49
CA ALA A 106 -4.05 -8.01 -3.30
C ALA A 106 -5.45 -7.38 -3.46
N ASN A 107 -6.51 -8.19 -3.53
CA ASN A 107 -7.89 -7.71 -3.68
C ASN A 107 -8.38 -6.98 -2.42
N LEU A 108 -8.03 -7.51 -1.25
CA LEU A 108 -8.41 -6.95 0.05
C LEU A 108 -7.74 -5.59 0.27
N ILE A 109 -6.42 -5.49 0.06
CA ILE A 109 -5.68 -4.22 0.17
C ILE A 109 -6.17 -3.17 -0.84
N SER A 110 -6.58 -3.63 -2.03
CA SER A 110 -7.02 -2.77 -3.11
C SER A 110 -8.43 -2.19 -2.92
N GLY A 111 -9.18 -2.57 -1.87
CA GLY A 111 -10.56 -2.11 -1.67
C GLY A 111 -11.46 -2.43 -2.87
N ALA A 112 -11.19 -3.53 -3.57
CA ALA A 112 -11.95 -3.97 -4.73
C ALA A 112 -13.27 -4.67 -4.34
N SER A 113 -13.51 -4.82 -3.04
CA SER A 113 -14.75 -5.33 -2.47
C SER A 113 -15.74 -4.19 -2.21
N GLN A 114 -17.01 -4.56 -2.05
CA GLN A 114 -18.20 -3.77 -2.37
C GLN A 114 -18.42 -2.45 -1.58
N SER A 115 -17.54 -2.07 -0.66
CA SER A 115 -17.57 -0.77 0.02
C SER A 115 -16.52 0.17 -0.57
N SER A 116 -16.94 1.12 -1.39
CA SER A 116 -16.11 2.18 -1.97
C SER A 116 -15.57 3.21 -0.95
N SER A 117 -15.64 2.94 0.35
CA SER A 117 -15.09 3.75 1.45
C SER A 117 -14.18 2.90 2.35
N SER A 118 -13.15 3.53 2.93
CA SER A 118 -12.25 2.90 3.92
C SER A 118 -12.98 2.34 5.14
N ASP A 119 -14.18 2.85 5.40
CA ASP A 119 -14.98 2.62 6.60
C ASP A 119 -15.61 1.22 6.66
N GLY A 120 -15.38 0.35 5.66
CA GLY A 120 -15.88 -1.03 5.63
C GLY A 120 -14.82 -2.12 5.59
N LEU A 121 -13.52 -1.75 5.49
CA LEU A 121 -12.46 -2.75 5.34
C LEU A 121 -12.30 -3.61 6.59
N TRP A 122 -12.44 -3.00 7.77
CA TRP A 122 -12.31 -3.72 9.04
C TRP A 122 -13.44 -4.73 9.23
N GLU A 123 -14.67 -4.30 8.97
CA GLU A 123 -15.88 -5.12 9.02
C GLU A 123 -15.79 -6.28 8.03
N GLU A 124 -15.32 -6.03 6.80
CA GLU A 124 -15.09 -7.07 5.81
C GLU A 124 -14.06 -8.10 6.29
N ILE A 125 -12.94 -7.66 6.86
CA ILE A 125 -11.90 -8.55 7.38
C ILE A 125 -12.45 -9.43 8.51
N LEU A 126 -13.18 -8.85 9.46
CA LEU A 126 -13.79 -9.60 10.54
C LEU A 126 -14.78 -10.65 10.02
N GLN A 127 -15.63 -10.27 9.05
CA GLN A 127 -16.59 -11.19 8.46
C GLN A 127 -15.92 -12.34 7.71
N LEU A 128 -14.85 -12.06 6.95
CA LEU A 128 -14.07 -13.10 6.26
C LEU A 128 -13.39 -14.06 7.25
N MET A 129 -12.90 -13.56 8.39
CA MET A 129 -12.31 -14.42 9.42
C MET A 129 -13.36 -15.32 10.09
N GLU A 130 -14.56 -14.81 10.39
CA GLU A 130 -15.66 -15.61 10.93
C GLU A 130 -16.09 -16.72 9.96
N ASP A 131 -16.22 -16.42 8.68
CA ASP A 131 -16.63 -17.41 7.68
C ASP A 131 -15.57 -18.50 7.48
N SER A 132 -14.29 -18.16 7.60
CA SER A 132 -13.18 -19.12 7.49
C SER A 132 -13.09 -20.10 8.66
N THR A 133 -13.56 -19.70 9.85
CA THR A 133 -13.53 -20.54 11.06
C THR A 133 -14.74 -21.47 11.19
N ARG A 134 -15.79 -21.26 10.38
CA ARG A 134 -17.01 -22.08 10.36
C ARG A 134 -16.96 -23.26 9.39
N ASN A 135 -15.88 -23.40 8.61
CA ASN A 135 -15.65 -24.47 7.64
C ASN A 135 -14.54 -25.42 8.11
#